data_AF-A0A7R9YB07-F1
#
_entry.id   AF-A0A7R9YB07-F1
#
_cell.length_a   1.000
_cell.length_b   1.000
_cell.length_c   1.000
_cell.angle_alpha   90.00
_cell.angle_beta   90.00
_cell.angle_gamma   90.00
#
_symmetry.space_group_name_H-M   'P 1'
#
loop_
_entity.id
_entity.type
_entity.pdbx_description
1 polymer ?
#
loop_
_entity_poly.entity_id
_entity_poly.type
_entity_poly.pdbx_seq_one_letter_code
_entity_poly.pdbx_strand_id
1 'polypeptide(L)'
;RFCPVLRFKYAAEMSSFVDSARVSPFLTALRSGEVQNTGAIGDRLRQLQWRQAFTGRDHFDFCLRSVDTEISVAQVADGETSGLGTGANVWPAAQVLMAYMEQFQGDELPDAISELLDGEERRFAVPKLAGKRVVDVGAGTGILGIAAACLGANAVVCDQGQLLEFLAQNVERNSAAVASRGGSVRVQQHDWGVNEAALDPPVEIIFVSDCVLPKLYPIEPLVEAIDGLLGEDGLVFLSYERRYFQHFDPKKRFAELCAAKGVAVETVPFRFHAAAYRAEDIEIWVGRREADAAGGGADSLAAKQGTCYDLRVLQWGDEKGRSSGTGAASPTYGGPVVVDGAPGRLEFQQSIGIGATAWIGSIVLSRYALELASSGVITSKTRILELGSGIGILAAVLSRTPIEARVTATDKPSTLDLLRENLHNNAIRTADVDASEEDGSLGSDVVQVKALDWSDAPEVEVAPLEEAE
;
A
#
# COMPACT_ATOMS: atom_id res chain seq x y z
N ARG A 1 -24.02 25.23 0.04
CA ARG A 1 -23.57 24.68 1.33
C ARG A 1 -22.97 23.31 1.03
N PHE A 2 -21.65 23.21 0.95
CA PHE A 2 -20.95 21.93 0.81
C PHE A 2 -19.96 21.85 1.97
N CYS A 3 -20.40 21.29 3.10
CA CYS A 3 -19.50 20.96 4.19
C CYS A 3 -18.93 19.55 3.86
N PRO A 4 -17.64 19.41 3.54
CA PRO A 4 -17.07 18.10 3.23
C PRO A 4 -17.15 17.20 4.46
N VAL A 5 -17.68 15.99 4.27
CA VAL A 5 -17.72 14.95 5.31
C VAL A 5 -16.56 14.00 5.07
N LEU A 6 -15.61 13.95 6.01
CA LEU A 6 -14.51 13.00 6.00
C LEU A 6 -14.93 11.75 6.77
N ARG A 7 -14.75 10.56 6.17
CA ARG A 7 -15.16 9.30 6.76
C ARG A 7 -13.96 8.45 7.16
N PHE A 8 -13.88 8.10 8.44
CA PHE A 8 -12.82 7.23 8.98
C PHE A 8 -13.43 5.93 9.53
N LYS A 9 -12.77 4.79 9.32
CA LYS A 9 -13.24 3.48 9.79
C LYS A 9 -12.27 2.94 10.85
N TYR A 10 -12.80 2.59 12.02
CA TYR A 10 -12.05 1.97 13.13
C TYR A 10 -12.51 0.51 13.32
N ALA A 11 -11.56 -0.40 13.51
CA ALA A 11 -11.83 -1.81 13.80
C ALA A 11 -11.23 -2.17 15.18
N ALA A 12 -12.06 -2.70 16.08
CA ALA A 12 -11.73 -2.89 17.49
C ALA A 12 -11.17 -4.28 17.84
N GLU A 13 -10.90 -5.15 16.87
CA GLU A 13 -10.43 -6.52 17.16
C GLU A 13 -8.98 -6.73 16.75
N MET A 14 -8.06 -6.52 17.69
CA MET A 14 -6.69 -7.04 17.65
C MET A 14 -6.21 -7.42 19.07
N SER A 15 -7.10 -8.00 19.88
CA SER A 15 -6.78 -8.41 21.26
C SER A 15 -6.97 -9.91 21.49
N SER A 16 -6.14 -10.72 20.84
CA SER A 16 -5.72 -12.00 21.42
C SER A 16 -4.51 -12.58 20.72
N PHE A 17 -3.44 -12.73 21.49
CA PHE A 17 -2.33 -13.67 21.29
C PHE A 17 -1.39 -13.45 20.08
N VAL A 18 -0.18 -12.97 20.37
CA VAL A 18 1.05 -13.65 19.90
C VAL A 18 2.07 -13.66 21.03
N ASP A 19 2.31 -14.87 21.54
CA ASP A 19 3.45 -15.25 22.37
C ASP A 19 4.74 -15.00 21.58
N SER A 20 5.67 -14.23 22.14
CA SER A 20 6.75 -13.51 21.46
C SER A 20 7.95 -14.38 21.03
N ALA A 21 7.75 -15.66 20.73
CA ALA A 21 8.83 -16.63 20.56
C ALA A 21 8.85 -17.44 19.25
N ARG A 22 8.03 -17.13 18.24
CA ARG A 22 8.11 -17.84 16.94
C ARG A 22 8.14 -16.88 15.75
N VAL A 23 9.36 -16.41 15.50
CA VAL A 23 10.01 -15.97 14.26
C VAL A 23 9.12 -15.30 13.20
N SER A 24 8.97 -13.98 13.35
CA SER A 24 8.76 -13.08 12.20
C SER A 24 10.13 -12.55 11.73
N PRO A 25 10.42 -12.54 10.42
CA PRO A 25 11.61 -11.89 9.83
C PRO A 25 11.82 -10.44 10.27
N PHE A 26 10.75 -9.77 10.72
CA PHE A 26 10.75 -8.43 11.28
C PHE A 26 11.63 -8.29 12.55
N LEU A 27 11.78 -9.34 13.36
CA LEU A 27 12.59 -9.31 14.60
C LEU A 27 14.09 -9.56 14.37
N THR A 28 14.47 -10.22 13.26
CA THR A 28 15.88 -10.41 12.90
C THR A 28 16.52 -9.07 12.50
N ALA A 29 15.75 -8.21 11.81
CA ALA A 29 16.18 -6.86 11.43
C ALA A 29 16.43 -5.93 12.63
N LEU A 30 15.80 -6.18 13.78
CA LEU A 30 15.98 -5.38 15.00
C LEU A 30 17.21 -5.78 15.83
N ARG A 31 17.81 -6.97 15.59
CA ARG A 31 18.99 -7.46 16.34
C ARG A 31 20.33 -7.21 15.66
N SER A 32 20.36 -6.88 14.36
CA SER A 32 21.60 -6.64 13.62
C SER A 32 22.25 -5.27 13.87
N GLY A 33 21.61 -4.37 14.64
CA GLY A 33 22.22 -3.09 15.01
C GLY A 33 22.46 -2.11 13.86
N GLU A 34 22.01 -2.43 12.63
CA GLU A 34 22.02 -1.49 11.53
C GLU A 34 20.75 -0.62 11.57
N VAL A 35 20.80 0.47 12.33
CA VAL A 35 19.84 1.56 12.19
C VAL A 35 20.11 2.24 10.84
N GLN A 36 19.59 1.65 9.76
CA GLN A 36 19.55 2.32 8.46
C GLN A 36 18.43 3.35 8.47
N ASN A 37 18.82 4.62 8.48
CA ASN A 37 17.99 5.83 8.38
C ASN A 37 16.53 5.56 7.89
N THR A 38 15.60 5.43 8.85
CA THR A 38 14.22 4.96 8.65
C THR A 38 13.21 6.08 8.39
N GLY A 39 13.66 7.30 8.12
CA GLY A 39 12.79 8.42 7.73
C GLY A 39 12.33 8.32 6.26
N ALA A 40 11.27 9.08 5.91
CA ALA A 40 10.72 9.14 4.55
C ALA A 40 11.78 9.49 3.47
N ILE A 41 12.83 10.22 3.84
CA ILE A 41 13.98 10.52 2.96
C ILE A 41 14.80 9.26 2.69
N GLY A 42 15.03 8.43 3.71
CA GLY A 42 15.74 7.15 3.56
C GLY A 42 14.99 6.17 2.67
N ASP A 43 13.67 6.07 2.79
CA ASP A 43 12.84 5.26 1.88
C ASP A 43 12.91 5.75 0.43
N ARG A 44 12.85 7.07 0.20
CA ARG A 44 12.99 7.64 -1.15
C ARG A 44 14.38 7.44 -1.74
N LEU A 45 15.45 7.57 -0.94
CA LEU A 45 16.81 7.32 -1.39
C LEU A 45 17.01 5.84 -1.75
N ARG A 46 16.49 4.91 -0.93
CA ARG A 46 16.49 3.47 -1.26
C ARG A 46 15.75 3.20 -2.57
N GLN A 47 14.56 3.79 -2.75
CA GLN A 47 13.80 3.69 -3.99
C GLN A 47 14.59 4.17 -5.20
N LEU A 48 15.22 5.33 -5.11
CA LEU A 48 16.06 5.85 -6.19
C LEU A 48 17.25 4.93 -6.48
N GLN A 49 17.91 4.39 -5.45
CA GLN A 49 19.06 3.51 -5.60
C GLN A 49 18.73 2.28 -6.45
N TRP A 50 17.70 1.50 -6.09
CA TRP A 50 17.40 0.28 -6.86
C TRP A 50 16.72 0.57 -8.20
N ARG A 51 15.89 1.63 -8.30
CA ARG A 51 15.28 2.04 -9.59
C ARG A 51 16.34 2.46 -10.62
N GLN A 52 17.40 3.13 -10.17
CA GLN A 52 18.44 3.67 -11.06
C GLN A 52 19.67 2.76 -11.20
N ALA A 53 19.85 1.76 -10.32
CA ALA A 53 21.05 0.91 -10.29
C ALA A 53 21.44 0.35 -11.65
N PHE A 54 20.45 -0.03 -12.46
CA PHE A 54 20.61 -0.69 -13.75
C PHE A 54 20.10 0.14 -14.94
N THR A 55 19.76 1.40 -14.73
CA THR A 55 19.38 2.29 -15.84
C THR A 55 20.54 2.43 -16.82
N GLY A 56 20.30 2.11 -18.10
CA GLY A 56 21.31 2.19 -19.16
C GLY A 56 22.39 1.11 -19.11
N ARG A 57 22.24 0.07 -18.27
CA ARG A 57 23.14 -1.08 -18.26
C ARG A 57 22.61 -2.19 -19.16
N ASP A 58 23.54 -2.88 -19.84
CA ASP A 58 23.22 -4.00 -20.72
C ASP A 58 22.72 -5.22 -19.97
N HIS A 59 22.98 -5.31 -18.66
CA HIS A 59 22.57 -6.42 -17.80
C HIS A 59 21.93 -5.91 -16.51
N PHE A 60 20.97 -6.68 -16.00
CA PHE A 60 20.39 -6.56 -14.67
C PHE A 60 20.81 -7.77 -13.85
N ASP A 61 21.50 -7.52 -12.74
CA ASP A 61 21.99 -8.55 -11.84
C ASP A 61 21.21 -8.50 -10.53
N PHE A 62 20.82 -9.66 -10.01
CA PHE A 62 20.09 -9.77 -8.77
C PHE A 62 20.59 -10.96 -7.95
N CYS A 63 20.70 -10.78 -6.64
CA CYS A 63 21.07 -11.84 -5.72
C CYS A 63 19.82 -12.28 -4.96
N LEU A 64 19.39 -13.53 -5.20
CA LEU A 64 18.41 -14.23 -4.38
C LEU A 64 19.07 -14.62 -3.06
N ARG A 65 19.06 -13.69 -2.10
CA ARG A 65 19.64 -13.82 -0.76
C ARG A 65 19.09 -15.01 0.01
N SER A 66 17.82 -15.36 -0.18
CA SER A 66 17.17 -16.51 0.48
C SER A 66 17.82 -17.85 0.16
N VAL A 67 18.57 -17.93 -0.95
CA VAL A 67 19.21 -19.15 -1.46
C VAL A 67 20.64 -18.92 -1.96
N ASP A 68 21.23 -17.76 -1.62
CA ASP A 68 22.57 -17.32 -2.03
C ASP A 68 22.88 -17.57 -3.52
N THR A 69 21.96 -17.16 -4.40
CA THR A 69 22.05 -17.42 -5.84
C THR A 69 22.01 -16.11 -6.62
N GLU A 70 23.05 -15.84 -7.41
CA GLU A 70 23.08 -14.72 -8.35
C GLU A 70 22.40 -15.10 -9.67
N ILE A 71 21.56 -14.20 -10.17
CA ILE A 71 20.93 -14.27 -11.49
C ILE A 71 21.24 -13.01 -12.28
N SER A 72 21.39 -13.14 -13.59
CA SER A 72 21.71 -12.04 -14.48
C SER A 72 20.89 -12.15 -15.76
N VAL A 73 20.23 -11.08 -16.17
CA VAL A 73 19.51 -11.01 -17.45
C VAL A 73 20.05 -9.86 -18.29
N ALA A 74 20.16 -10.09 -19.59
CA ALA A 74 20.41 -9.02 -20.53
C ALA A 74 19.21 -8.06 -20.58
N GLN A 75 19.50 -6.80 -20.87
CA GLN A 75 18.55 -5.73 -21.10
C GLN A 75 18.95 -4.99 -22.39
N VAL A 76 17.96 -4.45 -23.08
CA VAL A 76 18.14 -3.58 -24.24
C VAL A 76 17.40 -2.29 -23.95
N ALA A 77 18.16 -1.21 -23.75
CA ALA A 77 17.60 0.12 -23.69
C ALA A 77 16.90 0.44 -25.02
N ASP A 78 15.78 1.16 -24.96
CA ASP A 78 14.99 1.55 -26.12
C ASP A 78 14.60 0.38 -27.04
N GLY A 79 14.24 -0.77 -26.46
CA GLY A 79 13.83 -1.97 -27.21
C GLY A 79 12.69 -1.73 -28.22
N GLU A 80 11.90 -0.67 -28.04
CA GLU A 80 10.91 -0.20 -29.02
C GLU A 80 11.53 0.16 -30.38
N THR A 81 12.76 0.66 -30.39
CA THR A 81 13.49 1.05 -31.62
C THR A 81 14.19 -0.12 -32.30
N SER A 82 14.51 -1.18 -31.55
CA SER A 82 15.18 -2.39 -32.06
C SER A 82 14.21 -3.51 -32.45
N GLY A 83 12.89 -3.29 -32.29
CA GLY A 83 11.85 -4.26 -32.63
C GLY A 83 11.55 -5.28 -31.51
N LEU A 84 12.16 -5.13 -30.33
CA LEU A 84 11.88 -5.96 -29.16
C LEU A 84 10.71 -5.42 -28.30
N GLY A 85 10.36 -4.14 -28.48
CA GLY A 85 9.33 -3.47 -27.68
C GLY A 85 9.81 -3.16 -26.25
N THR A 86 8.88 -2.95 -25.33
CA THR A 86 9.18 -2.62 -23.93
C THR A 86 9.60 -3.81 -23.07
N GLY A 87 9.50 -5.05 -23.59
CA GLY A 87 9.79 -6.26 -22.81
C GLY A 87 11.29 -6.56 -22.65
N ALA A 88 12.18 -5.86 -23.35
CA ALA A 88 13.62 -6.09 -23.24
C ALA A 88 14.30 -5.39 -22.04
N ASN A 89 13.53 -4.87 -21.07
CA ASN A 89 14.04 -4.14 -19.91
C ASN A 89 13.42 -4.67 -18.61
N VAL A 90 14.16 -4.68 -17.49
CA VAL A 90 13.62 -5.04 -16.18
C VAL A 90 12.91 -3.84 -15.57
N TRP A 91 11.59 -3.93 -15.46
CA TRP A 91 10.75 -2.86 -14.92
C TRP A 91 10.79 -2.80 -13.38
N PRO A 92 10.68 -1.61 -12.76
CA PRO A 92 10.63 -1.46 -11.31
C PRO A 92 9.62 -2.37 -10.60
N ALA A 93 8.44 -2.58 -11.19
CA ALA A 93 7.41 -3.44 -10.62
C ALA A 93 7.84 -4.92 -10.56
N ALA A 94 8.61 -5.41 -11.54
CA ALA A 94 9.18 -6.76 -11.52
C ALA A 94 10.17 -6.95 -10.36
N GLN A 95 10.99 -5.94 -10.06
CA GLN A 95 11.92 -5.98 -8.91
C GLN A 95 11.17 -6.08 -7.58
N VAL A 96 10.10 -5.28 -7.43
CA VAL A 96 9.23 -5.31 -6.24
C VAL A 96 8.55 -6.67 -6.09
N LEU A 97 8.01 -7.23 -7.17
CA LEU A 97 7.36 -8.55 -7.13
C LEU A 97 8.35 -9.67 -6.83
N MET A 98 9.54 -9.63 -7.42
CA MET A 98 10.60 -10.61 -7.19
C MET A 98 11.06 -10.61 -5.73
N ALA A 99 11.31 -9.44 -5.15
CA ALA A 99 11.68 -9.34 -3.73
C ALA A 99 10.53 -9.75 -2.79
N TYR A 100 9.29 -9.42 -3.16
CA TYR A 100 8.08 -9.86 -2.42
C TYR A 100 7.86 -11.38 -2.51
N MET A 101 8.20 -12.00 -3.62
CA MET A 101 8.18 -13.46 -3.76
C MET A 101 9.25 -14.09 -2.87
N GLU A 102 10.47 -13.56 -2.94
CA GLU A 102 11.65 -14.10 -2.28
C GLU A 102 11.53 -14.15 -0.74
N GLN A 103 10.90 -13.15 -0.11
CA GLN A 103 10.76 -13.11 1.36
C GLN A 103 9.99 -14.30 1.96
N PHE A 104 9.27 -15.08 1.15
CA PHE A 104 8.59 -16.31 1.57
C PHE A 104 9.35 -17.60 1.19
N GLN A 105 10.55 -17.46 0.61
CA GLN A 105 11.38 -18.56 0.13
C GLN A 105 12.67 -18.69 0.96
N GLY A 106 13.41 -19.78 0.74
CA GLY A 106 14.68 -20.06 1.40
C GLY A 106 14.69 -21.36 2.19
N ASP A 107 15.86 -21.96 2.31
CA ASP A 107 16.02 -23.33 2.83
C ASP A 107 15.71 -23.45 4.32
N GLU A 108 15.82 -22.34 5.06
CA GLU A 108 15.54 -22.29 6.51
C GLU A 108 14.04 -22.15 6.83
N LEU A 109 13.22 -21.76 5.85
CA LEU A 109 11.78 -21.60 6.04
C LEU A 109 11.07 -22.96 5.84
N PRO A 110 10.23 -23.41 6.79
CA PRO A 110 9.50 -24.66 6.66
C PRO A 110 8.62 -24.70 5.40
N ASP A 111 8.40 -25.90 4.86
CA ASP A 111 7.50 -26.12 3.72
C ASP A 111 6.09 -25.61 4.02
N ALA A 112 5.65 -25.77 5.27
CA ALA A 112 4.37 -25.31 5.78
C ALA A 112 4.40 -23.84 6.25
N ILE A 113 5.03 -22.92 5.50
CA ILE A 113 5.13 -21.50 5.89
C ILE A 113 3.75 -20.89 6.18
N SER A 114 2.70 -21.35 5.48
CA SER A 114 1.33 -20.89 5.71
C SER A 114 0.79 -21.18 7.13
N GLU A 115 1.30 -22.18 7.83
CA GLU A 115 0.89 -22.52 9.20
C GLU A 115 1.55 -21.62 10.26
N LEU A 116 2.65 -20.96 9.91
CA LEU A 116 3.37 -20.03 10.79
C LEU A 116 2.85 -18.60 10.72
N LEU A 117 2.13 -18.27 9.64
CA LEU A 117 1.64 -16.92 9.37
C LEU A 117 0.26 -16.70 9.99
N ASP A 118 0.03 -15.49 10.49
CA ASP A 118 -1.29 -15.09 10.98
C ASP A 118 -2.29 -14.88 9.83
N GLY A 119 -3.57 -14.66 10.17
CA GLY A 119 -4.66 -14.69 9.20
C GLY A 119 -4.49 -13.76 8.00
N GLU A 120 -3.99 -12.53 8.18
CA GLU A 120 -3.77 -11.61 7.07
C GLU A 120 -2.46 -11.92 6.32
N GLU A 121 -1.37 -12.23 7.02
CA GLU A 121 -0.11 -12.57 6.38
C GLU A 121 -0.26 -13.82 5.50
N ARG A 122 -0.95 -14.86 6.01
CA ARG A 122 -1.25 -16.08 5.28
C ARG A 122 -2.07 -15.82 4.01
N ARG A 123 -2.96 -14.84 4.05
CA ARG A 123 -3.81 -14.46 2.90
C ARG A 123 -3.00 -13.87 1.75
N PHE A 124 -1.86 -13.25 1.99
CA PHE A 124 -1.05 -12.63 0.94
C PHE A 124 0.25 -13.39 0.66
N ALA A 125 0.64 -14.33 1.52
CA ALA A 125 1.87 -15.09 1.38
C ALA A 125 2.01 -15.79 0.03
N VAL A 126 3.23 -15.76 -0.51
CA VAL A 126 3.62 -16.61 -1.62
C VAL A 126 3.95 -18.00 -1.05
N PRO A 127 3.32 -19.09 -1.52
CA PRO A 127 3.68 -20.43 -1.07
C PRO A 127 5.10 -20.79 -1.50
N LYS A 128 5.66 -21.87 -0.95
CA LYS A 128 6.93 -22.41 -1.44
C LYS A 128 6.84 -22.74 -2.91
N LEU A 129 7.82 -22.25 -3.68
CA LEU A 129 7.86 -22.44 -5.13
C LEU A 129 8.50 -23.76 -5.54
N ALA A 130 9.29 -24.37 -4.67
CA ALA A 130 9.95 -25.64 -4.95
C ALA A 130 8.96 -26.71 -5.43
N GLY A 131 9.19 -27.24 -6.64
CA GLY A 131 8.35 -28.23 -7.30
C GLY A 131 7.04 -27.71 -7.90
N LYS A 132 6.66 -26.44 -7.67
CA LYS A 132 5.42 -25.85 -8.19
C LYS A 132 5.49 -25.55 -9.67
N ARG A 133 4.36 -25.68 -10.36
CA ARG A 133 4.20 -25.22 -11.75
C ARG A 133 3.91 -23.72 -11.76
N VAL A 134 4.85 -22.95 -12.31
CA VAL A 134 4.82 -21.49 -12.37
C VAL A 134 4.75 -21.05 -13.83
N VAL A 135 3.92 -20.06 -14.14
CA VAL A 135 3.96 -19.37 -15.44
C VAL A 135 4.17 -17.88 -15.22
N ASP A 136 5.21 -17.33 -15.84
CA ASP A 136 5.47 -15.89 -15.90
C ASP A 136 4.92 -15.35 -17.23
N VAL A 137 3.82 -14.60 -17.16
CA VAL A 137 3.06 -14.11 -18.32
C VAL A 137 3.50 -12.68 -18.66
N GLY A 138 3.90 -12.45 -19.91
CA GLY A 138 4.50 -11.18 -20.30
C GLY A 138 5.86 -10.99 -19.63
N ALA A 139 6.67 -12.06 -19.65
CA ALA A 139 7.89 -12.19 -18.86
C ALA A 139 8.98 -11.16 -19.22
N GLY A 140 8.92 -10.58 -20.42
CA GLY A 140 9.91 -9.64 -20.93
C GLY A 140 11.32 -10.23 -20.97
N THR A 141 12.15 -9.83 -20.01
CA THR A 141 13.51 -10.37 -19.83
C THR A 141 13.52 -11.78 -19.23
N GLY A 142 12.43 -12.21 -18.60
CA GLY A 142 12.31 -13.49 -17.90
C GLY A 142 12.77 -13.48 -16.45
N ILE A 143 13.18 -12.33 -15.90
CA ILE A 143 13.83 -12.24 -14.58
C ILE A 143 12.99 -12.90 -13.46
N LEU A 144 11.67 -12.72 -13.47
CA LEU A 144 10.79 -13.21 -12.41
C LEU A 144 10.60 -14.73 -12.48
N GLY A 145 10.32 -15.28 -13.67
CA GLY A 145 10.24 -16.73 -13.87
C GLY A 145 11.58 -17.45 -13.70
N ILE A 146 12.70 -16.83 -14.10
CA ILE A 146 14.05 -17.35 -13.83
C ILE A 146 14.31 -17.38 -12.32
N ALA A 147 13.97 -16.30 -11.60
CA ALA A 147 14.07 -16.27 -10.15
C ALA A 147 13.24 -17.36 -9.48
N ALA A 148 11.99 -17.56 -9.92
CA ALA A 148 11.14 -18.65 -9.44
C ALA A 148 11.78 -20.03 -9.67
N ALA A 149 12.40 -20.26 -10.83
CA ALA A 149 13.10 -21.50 -11.14
C ALA A 149 14.36 -21.70 -10.26
N CYS A 150 15.12 -20.65 -9.97
CA CYS A 150 16.21 -20.69 -8.97
C CYS A 150 15.70 -20.94 -7.54
N LEU A 151 14.40 -20.74 -7.28
CA LEU A 151 13.74 -21.10 -6.01
C LEU A 151 13.11 -22.50 -6.08
N GLY A 152 13.46 -23.29 -7.10
CA GLY A 152 13.09 -24.70 -7.27
C GLY A 152 11.79 -24.92 -8.06
N ALA A 153 11.19 -23.88 -8.64
CA ALA A 153 9.96 -24.04 -9.43
C ALA A 153 10.20 -24.74 -10.77
N ASN A 154 9.13 -25.29 -11.34
CA ASN A 154 9.03 -25.65 -12.74
C ASN A 154 8.35 -24.50 -13.50
N ALA A 155 9.15 -23.59 -14.01
CA ALA A 155 8.71 -22.34 -14.60
C ALA A 155 8.55 -22.43 -16.13
N VAL A 156 7.51 -21.77 -16.64
CA VAL A 156 7.42 -21.38 -18.06
C VAL A 156 7.44 -19.87 -18.12
N VAL A 157 8.44 -19.30 -18.80
CA VAL A 157 8.47 -17.87 -19.12
C VAL A 157 7.89 -17.67 -20.51
N CYS A 158 6.89 -16.79 -20.63
CA CYS A 158 6.18 -16.61 -21.88
C CYS A 158 5.95 -15.16 -22.26
N ASP A 159 6.06 -14.89 -23.57
CA ASP A 159 5.88 -13.58 -24.17
C ASP A 159 5.56 -13.70 -25.67
N GLN A 160 5.38 -12.57 -26.34
CA GLN A 160 5.15 -12.44 -27.78
C GLN A 160 6.36 -12.92 -28.60
N GLY A 161 6.11 -13.36 -29.83
CA GLY A 161 7.10 -14.04 -30.69
C GLY A 161 8.44 -13.32 -30.86
N GLN A 162 8.43 -11.98 -30.94
CA GLN A 162 9.65 -11.18 -31.15
C GLN A 162 10.63 -11.19 -29.96
N LEU A 163 10.18 -11.57 -28.76
CA LEU A 163 11.02 -11.63 -27.56
C LEU A 163 11.60 -13.02 -27.28
N LEU A 164 11.17 -14.06 -27.99
CA LEU A 164 11.52 -15.44 -27.62
C LEU A 164 13.01 -15.74 -27.68
N GLU A 165 13.70 -15.26 -28.70
CA GLU A 165 15.15 -15.48 -28.82
C GLU A 165 15.89 -14.77 -27.67
N PHE A 166 15.51 -13.54 -27.36
CA PHE A 166 16.07 -12.76 -26.26
C PHE A 166 15.82 -13.42 -24.89
N LEU A 167 14.57 -13.85 -24.67
CA LEU A 167 14.16 -14.56 -23.47
C LEU A 167 14.90 -15.89 -23.31
N ALA A 168 15.10 -16.64 -24.40
CA ALA A 168 15.86 -17.89 -24.40
C ALA A 168 17.35 -17.68 -24.04
N GLN A 169 17.97 -16.59 -24.52
CA GLN A 169 19.34 -16.24 -24.14
C GLN A 169 19.46 -15.94 -22.64
N ASN A 170 18.47 -15.26 -22.05
CA ASN A 170 18.42 -14.99 -20.61
C ASN A 170 18.18 -16.26 -19.79
N VAL A 171 17.32 -17.16 -20.25
CA VAL A 171 17.13 -18.48 -19.63
C VAL A 171 18.43 -19.28 -19.64
N GLU A 172 19.09 -19.37 -20.79
CA GLU A 172 20.34 -20.13 -20.93
C GLU A 172 21.46 -19.58 -20.03
N ARG A 173 21.57 -18.25 -19.92
CA ARG A 173 22.54 -17.59 -19.04
C ARG A 173 22.43 -18.01 -17.58
N ASN A 174 21.22 -18.36 -17.13
CA ASN A 174 20.94 -18.74 -15.74
C ASN A 174 20.76 -20.26 -15.57
N SER A 175 21.02 -21.07 -16.60
CA SER A 175 20.77 -22.52 -16.58
C SER A 175 21.49 -23.25 -15.44
N ALA A 176 22.74 -22.86 -15.15
CA ALA A 176 23.52 -23.43 -14.05
C ALA A 176 22.95 -23.08 -12.66
N ALA A 177 22.46 -21.85 -12.48
CA ALA A 177 21.85 -21.39 -11.24
C ALA A 177 20.49 -22.08 -11.01
N VAL A 178 19.70 -22.26 -12.06
CA VAL A 178 18.44 -23.00 -11.99
C VAL A 178 18.70 -24.48 -11.66
N ALA A 179 19.66 -25.11 -12.35
CA ALA A 179 19.99 -26.52 -12.14
C ALA A 179 20.54 -26.80 -10.73
N SER A 180 21.36 -25.92 -10.16
CA SER A 180 21.92 -26.09 -8.82
C SER A 180 20.85 -26.06 -7.72
N ARG A 181 19.69 -25.46 -8.01
CA ARG A 181 18.55 -25.33 -7.10
C ARG A 181 17.41 -26.31 -7.39
N GLY A 182 17.61 -27.21 -8.37
CA GLY A 182 16.65 -28.27 -8.70
C GLY A 182 15.37 -27.79 -9.39
N GLY A 183 15.34 -26.55 -9.87
CA GLY A 183 14.23 -26.03 -10.67
C GLY A 183 14.39 -26.32 -12.15
N SER A 184 13.40 -25.90 -12.93
CA SER A 184 13.45 -25.91 -14.38
C SER A 184 12.80 -24.65 -14.94
N VAL A 185 13.29 -24.18 -16.09
CA VAL A 185 12.67 -23.07 -16.82
C VAL A 185 12.68 -23.38 -18.30
N ARG A 186 11.56 -23.14 -18.97
CA ARG A 186 11.45 -23.20 -20.44
C ARG A 186 10.80 -21.94 -20.99
N VAL A 187 11.15 -21.60 -22.22
CA VAL A 187 10.54 -20.49 -22.96
C VAL A 187 9.36 -21.00 -23.77
N GLN A 188 8.28 -20.23 -23.81
CA GLN A 188 7.11 -20.52 -24.63
C GLN A 188 6.56 -19.23 -25.26
N GLN A 189 6.22 -19.28 -26.56
CA GLN A 189 5.44 -18.20 -27.15
C GLN A 189 4.02 -18.19 -26.58
N HIS A 190 3.57 -17.02 -26.17
CA HIS A 190 2.18 -16.79 -25.85
C HIS A 190 1.80 -15.33 -26.07
N ASP A 191 1.04 -15.09 -27.14
CA ASP A 191 0.34 -13.84 -27.36
C ASP A 191 -1.00 -13.90 -26.62
N TRP A 192 -1.29 -12.92 -25.78
CA TRP A 192 -2.51 -12.94 -24.95
C TRP A 192 -3.78 -13.04 -25.80
N GLY A 193 -4.76 -13.82 -25.35
CA GLY A 193 -5.98 -14.13 -26.10
C GLY A 193 -5.82 -15.23 -27.15
N VAL A 194 -4.63 -15.84 -27.25
CA VAL A 194 -4.41 -17.12 -27.93
C VAL A 194 -4.53 -18.26 -26.92
N ASN A 195 -4.97 -19.43 -27.36
CA ASN A 195 -5.14 -20.61 -26.51
C ASN A 195 -3.88 -20.96 -25.67
N GLU A 196 -4.10 -21.29 -24.41
CA GLU A 196 -3.09 -21.47 -23.36
C GLU A 196 -2.52 -22.90 -23.30
N ALA A 197 -2.98 -23.83 -24.15
CA ALA A 197 -2.61 -25.25 -24.04
C ALA A 197 -1.09 -25.50 -24.08
N ALA A 198 -0.33 -24.67 -24.79
CA ALA A 198 1.13 -24.78 -24.85
C ALA A 198 1.86 -24.42 -23.54
N LEU A 199 1.14 -23.84 -22.58
CA LEU A 199 1.61 -23.50 -21.24
C LEU A 199 1.23 -24.55 -20.18
N ASP A 200 0.68 -25.69 -20.62
CA ASP A 200 0.31 -26.85 -19.79
C ASP A 200 -0.63 -26.53 -18.58
N PRO A 201 -1.77 -25.82 -18.80
CA PRO A 201 -2.74 -25.57 -17.74
C PRO A 201 -3.36 -26.87 -17.18
N PRO A 202 -3.92 -26.84 -15.95
CA PRO A 202 -3.98 -25.71 -15.03
C PRO A 202 -2.63 -25.47 -14.35
N VAL A 203 -2.30 -24.23 -13.99
CA VAL A 203 -1.04 -23.88 -13.32
C VAL A 203 -1.30 -23.46 -11.88
N GLU A 204 -0.32 -23.70 -11.00
CA GLU A 204 -0.49 -23.44 -9.56
C GLU A 204 -0.23 -21.98 -9.22
N ILE A 205 0.73 -21.35 -9.91
CA ILE A 205 1.13 -19.96 -9.67
C ILE A 205 1.33 -19.25 -11.01
N ILE A 206 0.68 -18.11 -11.17
CA ILE A 206 0.90 -17.19 -12.29
C ILE A 206 1.58 -15.95 -11.75
N PHE A 207 2.67 -15.54 -12.38
CA PHE A 207 3.28 -14.24 -12.16
C PHE A 207 3.00 -13.32 -13.36
N VAL A 208 2.74 -12.05 -13.06
CA VAL A 208 2.53 -11.00 -14.06
C VAL A 208 3.21 -9.73 -13.56
N SER A 209 4.22 -9.22 -14.26
CA SER A 209 4.92 -8.01 -13.83
C SER A 209 4.78 -6.86 -14.82
N ASP A 210 4.10 -5.79 -14.41
CA ASP A 210 3.92 -4.53 -15.16
C ASP A 210 3.18 -4.64 -16.50
N CYS A 211 2.33 -5.66 -16.65
CA CYS A 211 1.58 -5.89 -17.90
C CYS A 211 0.28 -5.07 -18.03
N VAL A 212 -0.18 -4.41 -16.96
CA VAL A 212 -1.39 -3.57 -16.99
C VAL A 212 -1.03 -2.16 -17.46
N LEU A 213 -0.89 -2.00 -18.78
CA LEU A 213 -0.54 -0.73 -19.41
C LEU A 213 -1.41 -0.46 -20.66
N PRO A 214 -2.65 0.05 -20.47
CA PRO A 214 -3.65 0.22 -21.54
C PRO A 214 -3.24 1.08 -22.73
N LYS A 215 -2.18 1.89 -22.57
CA LYS A 215 -1.60 2.68 -23.68
C LYS A 215 -0.88 1.81 -24.70
N LEU A 216 -0.37 0.66 -24.28
CA LEU A 216 0.41 -0.25 -25.11
C LEU A 216 -0.33 -1.57 -25.35
N TYR A 217 -0.99 -2.09 -24.32
CA TYR A 217 -1.57 -3.43 -24.35
C TYR A 217 -3.00 -3.44 -23.79
N PRO A 218 -3.94 -4.15 -24.46
CA PRO A 218 -5.30 -4.31 -23.95
C PRO A 218 -5.32 -5.18 -22.68
N ILE A 219 -6.20 -4.87 -21.74
CA ILE A 219 -6.31 -5.60 -20.46
C ILE A 219 -7.04 -6.93 -20.66
N GLU A 220 -8.05 -6.95 -21.54
CA GLU A 220 -8.95 -8.07 -21.73
C GLU A 220 -8.21 -9.37 -22.09
N PRO A 221 -7.28 -9.39 -23.08
CA PRO A 221 -6.57 -10.61 -23.42
C PRO A 221 -5.67 -11.13 -22.29
N LEU A 222 -5.09 -10.24 -21.48
CA LEU A 222 -4.31 -10.64 -20.30
C LEU A 222 -5.19 -11.36 -19.27
N VAL A 223 -6.41 -10.87 -19.06
CA VAL A 223 -7.36 -11.52 -18.15
C VAL A 223 -7.84 -12.87 -18.69
N GLU A 224 -8.03 -12.99 -20.01
CA GLU A 224 -8.32 -14.28 -20.65
C GLU A 224 -7.17 -15.28 -20.44
N ALA A 225 -5.91 -14.85 -20.60
CA ALA A 225 -4.75 -15.70 -20.34
C ALA A 225 -4.69 -16.15 -18.87
N ILE A 226 -4.93 -15.24 -17.91
CA ILE A 226 -4.99 -15.59 -16.49
C ILE A 226 -6.11 -16.62 -16.24
N ASP A 227 -7.30 -16.41 -16.78
CA ASP A 227 -8.42 -17.34 -16.64
C ASP A 227 -8.15 -18.71 -17.28
N GLY A 228 -7.54 -18.77 -18.46
CA GLY A 228 -7.20 -20.03 -19.12
C GLY A 228 -6.10 -20.83 -18.41
N LEU A 229 -5.21 -20.14 -17.69
CA LEU A 229 -4.08 -20.75 -16.97
C LEU A 229 -4.43 -21.18 -15.54
N LEU A 230 -5.20 -20.36 -14.82
CA LEU A 230 -5.33 -20.47 -13.37
C LEU A 230 -6.09 -21.75 -12.96
N GLY A 231 -5.42 -22.62 -12.20
CA GLY A 231 -6.07 -23.78 -11.59
C GLY A 231 -7.13 -23.41 -10.55
N GLU A 232 -7.92 -24.39 -10.11
CA GLU A 232 -8.98 -24.18 -9.10
C GLU A 232 -8.42 -23.60 -7.79
N ASP A 233 -7.32 -24.17 -7.28
CA ASP A 233 -6.60 -23.68 -6.11
C ASP A 233 -5.40 -22.77 -6.46
N GLY A 234 -5.34 -22.30 -7.71
CA GLY A 234 -4.22 -21.53 -8.24
C GLY A 234 -4.18 -20.10 -7.68
N LEU A 235 -2.98 -19.50 -7.69
CA LEU A 235 -2.74 -18.11 -7.30
C LEU A 235 -2.20 -17.32 -8.49
N VAL A 236 -2.67 -16.10 -8.68
CA VAL A 236 -1.97 -15.10 -9.53
C VAL A 236 -1.39 -14.00 -8.66
N PHE A 237 -0.11 -13.70 -8.84
CA PHE A 237 0.57 -12.56 -8.23
C PHE A 237 0.93 -11.57 -9.33
N LEU A 238 0.42 -10.35 -9.21
CA LEU A 238 0.63 -9.29 -10.20
C LEU A 238 1.25 -8.06 -9.56
N SER A 239 2.24 -7.45 -10.20
CA SER A 239 2.72 -6.11 -9.81
C SER A 239 2.33 -5.06 -10.82
N TYR A 240 1.92 -3.89 -10.34
CA TYR A 240 1.43 -2.79 -11.15
C TYR A 240 2.02 -1.46 -10.68
N GLU A 241 2.78 -0.79 -11.54
CA GLU A 241 3.18 0.60 -11.29
C GLU A 241 2.04 1.54 -11.68
N ARG A 242 1.53 2.28 -10.69
CA ARG A 242 0.44 3.24 -10.81
C ARG A 242 0.85 4.36 -11.75
N ARG A 243 0.12 4.48 -12.85
CA ARG A 243 0.27 5.56 -13.83
C ARG A 243 -1.03 6.34 -13.90
N TYR A 244 -0.91 7.65 -14.06
CA TYR A 244 -2.10 8.51 -14.13
C TYR A 244 -2.79 8.40 -15.49
N PHE A 245 -4.10 8.20 -15.45
CA PHE A 245 -4.98 8.20 -16.60
C PHE A 245 -6.20 9.07 -16.28
N GLN A 246 -6.45 10.10 -17.08
CA GLN A 246 -7.43 11.15 -16.76
C GLN A 246 -8.89 10.64 -16.70
N HIS A 247 -9.22 9.63 -17.52
CA HIS A 247 -10.61 9.17 -17.71
C HIS A 247 -10.75 7.64 -17.61
N PHE A 248 -9.73 6.96 -17.10
CA PHE A 248 -9.69 5.51 -17.08
C PHE A 248 -8.95 5.05 -15.83
N ASP A 249 -9.45 4.04 -15.14
CA ASP A 249 -8.77 3.41 -14.01
C ASP A 249 -8.39 1.98 -14.41
N PRO A 250 -7.11 1.72 -14.75
CA PRO A 250 -6.67 0.39 -15.16
C PRO A 250 -6.87 -0.66 -14.07
N LYS A 251 -6.68 -0.28 -12.80
CA LYS A 251 -6.87 -1.18 -11.66
C LYS A 251 -8.32 -1.60 -11.55
N LYS A 252 -9.23 -0.61 -11.60
CA LYS A 252 -10.66 -0.89 -11.55
C LYS A 252 -11.10 -1.79 -12.72
N ARG A 253 -10.66 -1.47 -13.94
CA ARG A 253 -11.00 -2.28 -15.14
C ARG A 253 -10.46 -3.71 -15.04
N PHE A 254 -9.22 -3.88 -14.60
CA PHE A 254 -8.62 -5.19 -14.41
C PHE A 254 -9.42 -6.02 -13.40
N ALA A 255 -9.73 -5.45 -12.23
CA ALA A 255 -10.51 -6.13 -11.20
C ALA A 255 -11.93 -6.51 -11.66
N GLU A 256 -12.61 -5.63 -12.41
CA GLU A 256 -13.93 -5.93 -12.99
C GLU A 256 -13.89 -7.10 -13.98
N LEU A 257 -12.86 -7.15 -14.83
CA LEU A 257 -12.67 -8.23 -15.80
C LEU A 257 -12.34 -9.56 -15.11
N CYS A 258 -11.44 -9.56 -14.12
CA CYS A 258 -11.14 -10.77 -13.34
C CYS A 258 -12.37 -11.27 -12.58
N ALA A 259 -13.14 -10.39 -11.96
CA ALA A 259 -14.37 -10.77 -11.26
C ALA A 259 -15.40 -11.39 -12.21
N ALA A 260 -15.51 -10.90 -13.46
CA ALA A 260 -16.36 -11.50 -14.48
C ALA A 260 -15.95 -12.93 -14.87
N LYS A 261 -14.71 -13.34 -14.55
CA LYS A 261 -14.17 -14.70 -14.72
C LYS A 261 -14.17 -15.52 -13.43
N GLY A 262 -14.79 -15.02 -12.35
CA GLY A 262 -14.77 -15.67 -11.05
C GLY A 262 -13.40 -15.64 -10.36
N VAL A 263 -12.52 -14.69 -10.74
CA VAL A 263 -11.21 -14.49 -10.11
C VAL A 263 -11.28 -13.24 -9.22
N ALA A 264 -11.30 -13.45 -7.92
CA ALA A 264 -11.23 -12.37 -6.93
C ALA A 264 -9.80 -11.84 -6.85
N VAL A 265 -9.63 -10.52 -6.96
CA VAL A 265 -8.31 -9.84 -6.91
C VAL A 265 -8.25 -8.89 -5.74
N GLU A 266 -7.17 -8.98 -4.97
CA GLU A 266 -6.95 -8.18 -3.76
C GLU A 266 -5.60 -7.48 -3.79
N THR A 267 -5.54 -6.24 -3.31
CA THR A 267 -4.27 -5.51 -3.17
C THR A 267 -3.57 -5.95 -1.89
N VAL A 268 -2.32 -6.40 -2.02
CA VAL A 268 -1.42 -6.66 -0.89
C VAL A 268 -1.15 -5.36 -0.14
N PRO A 269 -1.46 -5.27 1.16
CA PRO A 269 -1.09 -4.12 1.98
C PRO A 269 0.40 -3.77 1.87
N PHE A 270 0.72 -2.48 1.73
CA PHE A 270 2.10 -1.99 1.56
C PHE A 270 3.06 -2.46 2.67
N ARG A 271 2.56 -2.68 3.89
CA ARG A 271 3.35 -3.22 5.01
C ARG A 271 3.92 -4.63 4.78
N PHE A 272 3.32 -5.40 3.86
CA PHE A 272 3.80 -6.74 3.50
C PHE A 272 4.78 -6.73 2.32
N HIS A 273 5.01 -5.57 1.69
CA HIS A 273 6.01 -5.47 0.63
C HIS A 273 7.41 -5.62 1.22
N ALA A 274 8.34 -6.19 0.46
CA ALA A 274 9.71 -6.37 0.89
C ALA A 274 10.37 -5.02 1.19
N ALA A 275 10.93 -4.85 2.40
CA ALA A 275 11.46 -3.57 2.86
C ALA A 275 12.58 -3.00 1.96
N ALA A 276 13.37 -3.88 1.34
CA ALA A 276 14.46 -3.50 0.45
C ALA A 276 13.98 -3.02 -0.94
N TYR A 277 12.81 -3.51 -1.40
CA TYR A 277 12.26 -3.25 -2.72
C TYR A 277 10.74 -3.01 -2.61
N ARG A 278 10.38 -1.76 -2.34
CA ARG A 278 9.00 -1.30 -2.28
C ARG A 278 8.91 0.17 -2.69
N ALA A 279 7.80 0.54 -3.32
CA ALA A 279 7.51 1.94 -3.62
C ALA A 279 6.00 2.15 -3.54
N GLU A 280 5.55 3.29 -3.00
CA GLU A 280 4.12 3.53 -2.78
C GLU A 280 3.33 3.50 -4.09
N ASP A 281 3.96 3.90 -5.19
CA ASP A 281 3.39 3.89 -6.53
C ASP A 281 3.38 2.51 -7.19
N ILE A 282 3.97 1.48 -6.59
CA ILE A 282 3.92 0.10 -7.10
C ILE A 282 3.04 -0.74 -6.17
N GLU A 283 1.97 -1.30 -6.73
CA GLU A 283 1.07 -2.21 -6.02
C GLU A 283 1.40 -3.67 -6.35
N ILE A 284 1.12 -4.57 -5.42
CA ILE A 284 1.10 -6.01 -5.64
C ILE A 284 -0.33 -6.48 -5.43
N TRP A 285 -0.85 -7.29 -6.34
CA TRP A 285 -2.18 -7.87 -6.28
C TRP A 285 -2.09 -9.39 -6.23
N VAL A 286 -3.01 -10.01 -5.49
CA VAL A 286 -3.18 -11.47 -5.43
C VAL A 286 -4.56 -11.81 -5.96
N GLY A 287 -4.64 -12.69 -6.94
CA GLY A 287 -5.88 -13.21 -7.50
C GLY A 287 -6.08 -14.70 -7.21
N ARG A 288 -7.32 -15.11 -7.01
CA ARG A 288 -7.73 -16.51 -6.73
C ARG A 288 -9.12 -16.77 -7.32
N ARG A 289 -9.44 -18.02 -7.69
CA ARG A 289 -10.81 -18.37 -8.02
C ARG A 289 -11.70 -18.28 -6.77
N GLU A 290 -12.91 -17.76 -6.93
CA GLU A 290 -13.94 -17.87 -5.91
C GLU A 290 -14.45 -19.32 -5.89
N ALA A 291 -14.55 -19.93 -4.71
CA ALA A 291 -15.07 -21.30 -4.60
C ALA A 291 -16.53 -21.35 -5.07
N ASP A 292 -16.86 -22.32 -5.93
CA ASP A 292 -18.23 -22.55 -6.39
C ASP A 292 -19.18 -22.71 -5.20
N ALA A 293 -20.09 -21.75 -5.03
CA ALA A 293 -21.16 -21.78 -4.03
C ALA A 293 -22.22 -22.84 -4.38
N ALA A 294 -21.86 -24.12 -4.30
CA ALA A 294 -22.80 -25.23 -4.37
C ALA A 294 -23.36 -25.53 -2.97
N GLY A 295 -24.54 -24.95 -2.66
CA GLY A 295 -25.43 -25.47 -1.61
C GLY A 295 -25.07 -25.07 -0.17
N GLY A 296 -25.06 -23.78 0.13
CA GLY A 296 -25.13 -23.24 1.49
C GLY A 296 -25.97 -21.96 1.45
N GLY A 297 -26.94 -21.84 2.35
CA GLY A 297 -27.88 -20.72 2.38
C GLY A 297 -27.17 -19.36 2.37
N ALA A 298 -27.91 -18.34 1.93
CA ALA A 298 -27.47 -16.95 1.94
C ALA A 298 -27.12 -16.48 3.36
N ASP A 299 -25.93 -16.81 3.84
CA ASP A 299 -25.22 -15.95 4.76
C ASP A 299 -24.66 -14.81 3.92
N SER A 300 -25.56 -13.84 3.67
CA SER A 300 -25.18 -12.46 3.44
C SER A 300 -23.97 -12.14 4.32
N LEU A 301 -22.86 -11.72 3.71
CA LEU A 301 -21.83 -10.98 4.42
C LEU A 301 -22.51 -9.77 5.05
N ALA A 302 -22.98 -9.93 6.29
CA ALA A 302 -23.21 -8.82 7.17
C ALA A 302 -21.88 -8.07 7.22
N ALA A 303 -21.87 -6.86 6.64
CA ALA A 303 -20.77 -5.94 6.77
C ALA A 303 -20.36 -5.90 8.24
N LYS A 304 -19.20 -6.47 8.59
CA LYS A 304 -18.66 -6.38 9.94
C LYS A 304 -18.58 -4.89 10.29
N GLN A 305 -19.42 -4.48 11.24
CA GLN A 305 -19.56 -3.10 11.70
C GLN A 305 -18.27 -2.67 12.37
N GLY A 306 -17.34 -2.14 11.58
CA GLY A 306 -16.36 -1.19 12.11
C GLY A 306 -17.09 0.10 12.45
N THR A 307 -16.77 0.72 13.58
CA THR A 307 -17.32 2.02 13.93
C THR A 307 -16.83 3.04 12.90
N CYS A 308 -17.78 3.70 12.24
CA CYS A 308 -17.51 4.70 11.21
C CYS A 308 -17.66 6.08 11.84
N TYR A 309 -16.62 6.90 11.78
CA TYR A 309 -16.65 8.28 12.26
C TYR A 309 -16.77 9.22 11.05
N ASP A 310 -17.92 9.87 10.95
CA ASP A 310 -18.16 10.95 9.99
C ASP A 310 -17.75 12.27 10.65
N LEU A 311 -16.67 12.88 10.17
CA LEU A 311 -16.19 14.19 10.60
C LEU A 311 -16.68 15.28 9.65
N ARG A 312 -17.35 16.30 10.19
CA ARG A 312 -17.77 17.51 9.47
C ARG A 312 -16.79 18.62 9.77
N VAL A 313 -16.11 19.13 8.74
CA VAL A 313 -15.11 20.18 8.92
C VAL A 313 -15.52 21.40 8.10
N LEU A 314 -15.59 22.57 8.75
CA LEU A 314 -15.72 23.85 8.08
C LEU A 314 -14.34 24.29 7.55
N GLN A 315 -14.31 24.72 6.30
CA GLN A 315 -13.12 25.24 5.63
C GLN A 315 -13.39 26.66 5.11
N TRP A 316 -12.31 27.40 4.86
CA TRP A 316 -12.39 28.72 4.24
C TRP A 316 -13.07 28.67 2.86
N GLY A 317 -14.11 29.50 2.66
CA GLY A 317 -14.93 29.55 1.43
C GLY A 317 -16.43 29.22 1.62
N ASP A 318 -16.85 28.81 2.82
CA ASP A 318 -18.21 28.32 3.09
C ASP A 318 -19.27 29.40 3.45
N GLU A 319 -18.94 30.69 3.43
CA GLU A 319 -19.87 31.73 3.87
C GLU A 319 -20.83 32.21 2.78
N LYS A 320 -22.12 31.84 2.90
CA LYS A 320 -23.25 32.79 2.93
C LYS A 320 -24.48 32.15 3.58
N GLY A 321 -24.93 32.76 4.69
CA GLY A 321 -26.34 32.82 5.05
C GLY A 321 -26.72 32.35 6.47
N ARG A 322 -26.71 33.30 7.42
CA ARG A 322 -27.66 33.35 8.54
C ARG A 322 -29.08 33.60 8.01
N SER A 323 -30.06 32.76 8.35
CA SER A 323 -31.42 33.15 8.79
C SER A 323 -32.37 31.94 8.92
N SER A 324 -33.03 31.90 10.09
CA SER A 324 -34.39 31.42 10.44
C SER A 324 -35.13 30.37 9.58
N GLY A 325 -35.65 29.33 10.22
CA GLY A 325 -36.85 28.63 9.73
C GLY A 325 -36.93 27.15 10.09
N THR A 326 -37.97 26.81 10.87
CA THR A 326 -38.40 25.49 11.35
C THR A 326 -38.58 24.41 10.28
N GLY A 327 -38.31 23.15 10.62
CA GLY A 327 -38.89 22.00 9.91
C GLY A 327 -38.00 20.76 9.89
N ALA A 328 -38.35 19.76 10.69
CA ALA A 328 -37.71 18.45 10.67
C ALA A 328 -37.88 17.75 9.31
N ALA A 329 -36.78 17.22 8.78
CA ALA A 329 -36.78 16.02 7.94
C ALA A 329 -35.36 15.45 7.95
N SER A 330 -35.21 14.26 8.54
CA SER A 330 -34.03 13.41 8.37
C SER A 330 -34.03 12.86 6.94
N PRO A 331 -32.90 12.83 6.23
CA PRO A 331 -32.65 11.83 5.22
C PRO A 331 -31.58 10.86 5.75
N THR A 332 -32.03 9.64 6.03
CA THR A 332 -31.25 8.43 5.76
C THR A 332 -30.65 8.49 4.36
N TYR A 333 -29.42 8.01 4.15
CA TYR A 333 -29.07 7.07 3.08
C TYR A 333 -27.59 6.64 3.21
N GLY A 334 -27.39 5.32 3.29
CA GLY A 334 -26.12 4.68 3.00
C GLY A 334 -25.85 4.71 1.49
N GLY A 335 -24.61 5.02 1.15
CA GLY A 335 -24.03 5.03 -0.19
C GLY A 335 -22.58 5.54 -0.07
N PRO A 336 -21.65 5.11 -0.95
CA PRO A 336 -20.28 5.62 -0.92
C PRO A 336 -20.26 7.06 -1.42
N VAL A 337 -19.74 7.97 -0.60
CA VAL A 337 -19.48 9.36 -1.00
C VAL A 337 -18.03 9.44 -1.46
N VAL A 338 -17.85 9.77 -2.74
CA VAL A 338 -16.55 10.06 -3.37
C VAL A 338 -16.13 11.47 -2.94
N VAL A 339 -14.93 11.61 -2.38
CA VAL A 339 -14.28 12.91 -2.22
C VAL A 339 -13.54 13.20 -3.52
N ASP A 340 -14.22 13.89 -4.45
CA ASP A 340 -13.56 14.46 -5.62
C ASP A 340 -13.09 15.88 -5.26
N GLY A 341 -11.81 15.98 -4.88
CA GLY A 341 -11.17 17.26 -4.59
C GLY A 341 -10.66 17.89 -5.88
N ALA A 342 -11.50 18.68 -6.56
CA ALA A 342 -10.97 19.63 -7.54
C ALA A 342 -10.09 20.66 -6.81
N PRO A 343 -8.92 21.07 -7.36
CA PRO A 343 -8.11 22.10 -6.76
C PRO A 343 -8.86 23.44 -6.80
N GLY A 344 -9.36 23.87 -5.64
CA GLY A 344 -9.93 25.20 -5.45
C GLY A 344 -8.84 26.27 -5.53
N ARG A 345 -9.15 27.36 -6.22
CA ARG A 345 -8.27 28.54 -6.41
C ARG A 345 -7.93 29.17 -5.05
N LEU A 346 -6.64 29.32 -4.75
CA LEU A 346 -6.13 30.03 -3.57
C LEU A 346 -6.52 31.52 -3.65
N GLU A 347 -7.40 31.98 -2.76
CA GLU A 347 -7.55 33.41 -2.47
C GLU A 347 -7.10 33.68 -1.03
N PHE A 348 -6.19 34.64 -0.90
CA PHE A 348 -5.43 34.94 0.30
C PHE A 348 -6.18 35.98 1.14
N GLN A 349 -6.63 35.63 2.35
CA GLN A 349 -7.13 36.62 3.32
C GLN A 349 -6.12 36.78 4.47
N GLN A 350 -5.56 37.98 4.59
CA GLN A 350 -4.41 38.30 5.44
C GLN A 350 -4.59 38.05 6.95
N SER A 351 -5.79 37.77 7.45
CA SER A 351 -6.07 37.75 8.89
C SER A 351 -6.03 36.38 9.59
N ILE A 352 -6.19 35.24 8.88
CA ILE A 352 -6.25 33.89 9.49
C ILE A 352 -5.14 32.95 8.95
N GLY A 353 -4.51 33.30 7.82
CA GLY A 353 -3.43 32.50 7.23
C GLY A 353 -3.88 31.13 6.71
N ILE A 354 -2.92 30.23 6.49
CA ILE A 354 -3.14 28.87 5.94
C ILE A 354 -3.67 27.84 6.96
N GLY A 355 -3.89 28.25 8.21
CA GLY A 355 -4.37 27.38 9.29
C GLY A 355 -5.82 26.92 9.13
N ALA A 356 -6.60 27.58 8.29
CA ALA A 356 -8.00 27.23 7.98
C ALA A 356 -8.15 26.17 6.86
N THR A 357 -7.05 25.58 6.40
CA THR A 357 -7.01 24.62 5.30
C THR A 357 -6.97 23.18 5.80
N ALA A 358 -7.72 22.28 5.15
CA ALA A 358 -7.52 20.85 5.34
C ALA A 358 -6.28 20.34 4.60
N TRP A 359 -5.25 19.99 5.37
CA TRP A 359 -4.01 19.45 4.84
C TRP A 359 -4.08 17.94 4.69
N ILE A 360 -3.71 17.42 3.52
CA ILE A 360 -3.68 15.97 3.25
C ILE A 360 -2.85 15.22 4.29
N GLY A 361 -1.74 15.82 4.76
CA GLY A 361 -0.90 15.25 5.82
C GLY A 361 -1.67 14.98 7.13
N SER A 362 -2.59 15.87 7.52
CA SER A 362 -3.43 15.68 8.72
C SER A 362 -4.40 14.51 8.56
N ILE A 363 -4.94 14.29 7.35
CA ILE A 363 -5.85 13.18 7.04
C ILE A 363 -5.09 11.84 7.08
N VAL A 364 -3.91 11.79 6.48
CA VAL A 364 -3.04 10.60 6.49
C VAL A 364 -2.61 10.25 7.91
N LEU A 365 -2.14 11.23 8.68
CA LEU A 365 -1.74 11.04 10.08
C LEU A 365 -2.92 10.60 10.95
N SER A 366 -4.12 11.12 10.70
CA SER A 366 -5.34 10.70 11.41
C SER A 366 -5.68 9.24 11.17
N ARG A 367 -5.50 8.75 9.93
CA ARG A 367 -5.69 7.34 9.62
C ARG A 367 -4.65 6.46 10.32
N TYR A 368 -3.39 6.86 10.30
CA TYR A 368 -2.32 6.13 10.98
C TYR A 368 -2.51 6.12 12.50
N ALA A 369 -2.99 7.22 13.08
CA ALA A 369 -3.31 7.31 14.49
C ALA A 369 -4.37 6.29 14.92
N LEU A 370 -5.34 5.95 14.05
CA LEU A 370 -6.30 4.87 14.30
C LEU A 370 -5.63 3.50 14.34
N GLU A 371 -4.61 3.26 13.52
CA GLU A 371 -3.83 2.01 13.53
C GLU A 371 -2.98 1.89 14.80
N LEU A 372 -2.36 3.00 15.23
CA LEU A 372 -1.63 3.06 16.51
C LEU A 372 -2.55 2.83 17.71
N ALA A 373 -3.79 3.28 17.60
CA ALA A 373 -4.85 3.01 18.56
C ALA A 373 -5.21 1.51 18.58
N SER A 374 -5.54 0.93 17.42
CA SER A 374 -5.91 -0.50 17.31
C SER A 374 -4.79 -1.47 17.73
N SER A 375 -3.52 -1.09 17.54
CA SER A 375 -2.33 -1.88 17.96
C SER A 375 -1.96 -1.72 19.44
N GLY A 376 -2.69 -0.88 20.19
CA GLY A 376 -2.44 -0.65 21.60
C GLY A 376 -1.22 0.24 21.91
N VAL A 377 -0.63 0.89 20.89
CA VAL A 377 0.44 1.89 21.06
C VAL A 377 -0.12 3.16 21.69
N ILE A 378 -1.28 3.62 21.20
CA ILE A 378 -2.07 4.65 21.86
C ILE A 378 -3.03 3.93 22.82
N THR A 379 -3.02 4.37 24.08
CA THR A 379 -3.85 3.81 25.16
C THR A 379 -4.57 4.95 25.89
N SER A 380 -5.49 4.63 26.80
CA SER A 380 -6.14 5.62 27.67
C SER A 380 -5.18 6.38 28.59
N LYS A 381 -3.94 5.88 28.75
CA LYS A 381 -2.87 6.55 29.50
C LYS A 381 -2.03 7.49 28.64
N THR A 382 -2.17 7.44 27.31
CA THR A 382 -1.37 8.24 26.39
C THR A 382 -1.83 9.70 26.43
N ARG A 383 -0.86 10.61 26.58
CA ARG A 383 -1.08 12.06 26.44
C ARG A 383 -0.54 12.50 25.08
N ILE A 384 -1.42 13.06 24.25
CA ILE A 384 -1.12 13.43 22.88
C ILE A 384 -1.13 14.96 22.79
N LEU A 385 -0.03 15.53 22.29
CA LEU A 385 0.09 16.95 21.98
C LEU A 385 0.17 17.11 20.46
N GLU A 386 -0.79 17.80 19.87
CA GLU A 386 -0.82 18.14 18.44
C GLU A 386 -0.34 19.57 18.24
N LEU A 387 0.81 19.71 17.56
CA LEU A 387 1.42 20.99 17.21
C LEU A 387 0.93 21.42 15.82
N GLY A 388 0.32 22.60 15.71
CA GLY A 388 -0.21 23.08 14.43
C GLY A 388 -1.48 22.35 13.99
N SER A 389 -2.45 22.27 14.88
CA SER A 389 -3.68 21.49 14.65
C SER A 389 -4.58 22.05 13.54
N GLY A 390 -4.44 23.33 13.22
CA GLY A 390 -5.20 24.03 12.20
C GLY A 390 -6.70 23.90 12.44
N ILE A 391 -7.37 23.19 11.54
CA ILE A 391 -8.82 22.92 11.59
C ILE A 391 -9.21 21.71 12.49
N GLY A 392 -8.25 20.99 13.08
CA GLY A 392 -8.52 20.00 14.13
C GLY A 392 -8.87 18.59 13.69
N ILE A 393 -8.47 18.15 12.49
CA ILE A 393 -8.83 16.81 11.97
C ILE A 393 -8.29 15.69 12.87
N LEU A 394 -7.00 15.72 13.20
CA LEU A 394 -6.35 14.67 13.98
C LEU A 394 -6.87 14.65 15.43
N ALA A 395 -6.95 15.81 16.07
CA ALA A 395 -7.57 15.95 17.38
C ALA A 395 -9.00 15.39 17.41
N ALA A 396 -9.79 15.66 16.35
CA ALA A 396 -11.14 15.14 16.26
C ALA A 396 -11.19 13.62 16.10
N VAL A 397 -10.30 13.04 15.27
CA VAL A 397 -10.23 11.58 15.09
C VAL A 397 -9.81 10.88 16.37
N LEU A 398 -8.74 11.34 17.02
CA LEU A 398 -8.19 10.74 18.23
C LEU A 398 -9.21 10.75 19.39
N SER A 399 -9.94 11.85 19.55
CA SER A 399 -10.92 12.03 20.64
C SER A 399 -12.19 11.22 20.44
N ARG A 400 -12.41 10.69 19.23
CA ARG A 400 -13.54 9.80 18.93
C ARG A 400 -13.16 8.33 18.90
N THR A 401 -11.88 8.00 19.13
CA THR A 401 -11.47 6.61 19.29
C THR A 401 -11.98 6.03 20.62
N PRO A 402 -12.29 4.73 20.72
CA PRO A 402 -12.72 4.09 21.97
C PRO A 402 -11.65 4.02 23.05
N ILE A 403 -10.44 4.50 22.77
CA ILE A 403 -9.25 4.34 23.59
C ILE A 403 -9.12 5.45 24.62
N GLU A 404 -9.93 6.51 24.53
CA GLU A 404 -10.05 7.53 25.58
C GLU A 404 -8.70 8.22 25.91
N ALA A 405 -7.84 8.41 24.91
CA ALA A 405 -6.56 9.10 25.07
C ALA A 405 -6.76 10.61 25.34
N ARG A 406 -5.85 11.23 26.10
CA ARG A 406 -5.91 12.67 26.40
C ARG A 406 -5.26 13.48 25.31
N VAL A 407 -6.02 14.34 24.64
CA VAL A 407 -5.54 15.14 23.50
C VAL A 407 -5.47 16.62 23.86
N THR A 408 -4.32 17.24 23.57
CA THR A 408 -4.10 18.70 23.60
C THR A 408 -3.79 19.17 22.18
N ALA A 409 -4.69 19.96 21.59
CA ALA A 409 -4.54 20.55 20.26
C ALA A 409 -4.04 21.99 20.38
N THR A 410 -3.00 22.34 19.61
CA THR A 410 -2.37 23.66 19.69
C THR A 410 -2.20 24.31 18.33
N ASP A 411 -2.40 25.63 18.27
CA ASP A 411 -2.12 26.44 17.08
C ASP A 411 -1.97 27.93 17.46
N LYS A 412 -1.73 28.79 16.48
CA LYS A 412 -1.65 30.24 16.65
C LYS A 412 -2.97 30.78 17.23
N PRO A 413 -2.93 31.86 18.04
CA PRO A 413 -4.12 32.49 18.61
C PRO A 413 -5.24 32.76 17.58
N SER A 414 -4.88 33.16 16.36
CA SER A 414 -5.83 33.47 15.28
C SER A 414 -6.58 32.25 14.72
N THR A 415 -6.14 31.03 15.00
CA THR A 415 -6.73 29.78 14.46
C THR A 415 -7.58 29.04 15.49
N LEU A 416 -7.46 29.36 16.79
CA LEU A 416 -8.09 28.61 17.86
C LEU A 416 -9.62 28.64 17.82
N ASP A 417 -10.24 29.75 17.39
CA ASP A 417 -11.71 29.84 17.33
C ASP A 417 -12.29 28.87 16.29
N LEU A 418 -11.64 28.76 15.11
CA LEU A 418 -12.03 27.80 14.07
C LEU A 418 -11.78 26.36 14.50
N LEU A 419 -10.63 26.10 15.16
CA LEU A 419 -10.32 24.79 15.73
C LEU A 419 -11.40 24.35 16.73
N ARG A 420 -11.78 25.23 17.67
CA ARG A 420 -12.85 24.97 18.63
C ARG A 420 -14.17 24.75 17.93
N GLU A 421 -14.56 25.59 16.98
CA GLU A 421 -15.81 25.45 16.24
C GLU A 421 -15.90 24.09 15.51
N ASN A 422 -14.82 23.67 14.86
CA ASN A 422 -14.76 22.37 14.19
C ASN A 422 -14.85 21.20 15.16
N LEU A 423 -14.20 21.26 16.33
CA LEU A 423 -14.34 20.23 17.36
C LEU A 423 -15.79 20.16 17.89
N HIS A 424 -16.41 21.30 18.18
CA HIS A 424 -17.81 21.36 18.63
C HIS A 424 -18.80 20.84 17.59
N ASN A 425 -18.61 21.17 16.31
CA ASN A 425 -19.42 20.66 15.20
C ASN A 425 -19.34 19.13 15.07
N ASN A 426 -18.31 18.51 15.64
CA ASN A 426 -18.14 17.06 15.72
C ASN A 426 -18.52 16.47 17.09
N ALA A 427 -19.27 17.22 17.91
CA ALA A 427 -19.70 16.84 19.25
C ALA A 427 -18.55 16.52 20.22
N ILE A 428 -17.42 17.21 20.06
CA ILE A 428 -16.24 17.08 20.93
C ILE A 428 -16.18 18.30 21.84
N ARG A 429 -16.05 18.07 23.15
CA ARG A 429 -15.95 19.14 24.15
C ARG A 429 -14.53 19.69 24.15
N THR A 430 -14.38 21.01 24.28
CA THR A 430 -13.07 21.66 24.41
C THR A 430 -12.91 22.34 25.76
N ALA A 431 -11.70 22.36 26.31
CA ALA A 431 -11.35 23.13 27.51
C ALA A 431 -10.10 23.98 27.27
N ASP A 432 -10.08 25.19 27.86
CA ASP A 432 -8.88 26.02 27.92
C ASP A 432 -8.05 25.62 29.15
N VAL A 433 -6.72 25.54 28.99
CA VAL A 433 -5.83 25.03 30.03
C VAL A 433 -5.81 25.94 31.27
N ASP A 434 -5.98 27.26 31.10
CA ASP A 434 -5.88 28.26 32.18
C ASP A 434 -7.03 28.21 33.19
N ALA A 435 -8.11 27.46 32.90
CA ALA A 435 -9.26 27.30 33.81
C ALA A 435 -9.26 25.97 34.59
N SER A 436 -8.21 25.13 34.45
CA SER A 436 -8.26 23.71 34.84
C SER A 436 -7.28 23.26 35.93
N GLU A 437 -6.57 24.18 36.59
CA GLU A 437 -5.74 23.81 37.75
C GLU A 437 -6.54 23.59 39.04
N GLU A 438 -7.84 23.95 39.08
CA GLU A 438 -8.64 23.85 40.31
C GLU A 438 -9.57 22.64 40.44
N ASP A 439 -9.73 21.75 39.45
CA ASP A 439 -10.49 20.51 39.70
C ASP A 439 -9.99 19.29 38.93
N GLY A 440 -9.89 18.19 39.66
CA GLY A 440 -9.24 16.96 39.25
C GLY A 440 -9.96 16.27 38.07
N SER A 441 -9.15 15.82 37.12
CA SER A 441 -9.49 14.94 35.99
C SER A 441 -10.50 15.49 34.98
N LEU A 442 -10.01 16.24 34.00
CA LEU A 442 -10.68 16.35 32.70
C LEU A 442 -10.91 14.93 32.15
N GLY A 443 -12.17 14.64 31.79
CA GLY A 443 -12.57 13.39 31.16
C GLY A 443 -11.81 13.18 29.84
N SER A 444 -11.64 11.92 29.44
CA SER A 444 -11.07 11.50 28.16
C SER A 444 -11.84 12.01 26.93
N ASP A 445 -13.02 12.57 27.14
CA ASP A 445 -13.91 13.11 26.11
C ASP A 445 -13.78 14.63 25.91
N VAL A 446 -12.73 15.24 26.49
CA VAL A 446 -12.43 16.67 26.36
C VAL A 446 -11.07 16.89 25.69
N VAL A 447 -11.05 17.66 24.60
CA VAL A 447 -9.82 18.14 23.96
C VAL A 447 -9.38 19.43 24.61
N GLN A 448 -8.14 19.48 25.12
CA GLN A 448 -7.56 20.74 25.55
C GLN A 448 -7.12 21.55 24.32
N VAL A 449 -7.55 22.81 24.21
CA VAL A 449 -7.13 23.69 23.13
C VAL A 449 -6.22 24.78 23.69
N LYS A 450 -5.04 24.98 23.11
CA LYS A 450 -4.06 25.96 23.62
C LYS A 450 -3.39 26.77 22.53
N ALA A 451 -3.19 28.06 22.79
CA ALA A 451 -2.37 28.92 21.96
C ALA A 451 -0.90 28.48 22.00
N LEU A 452 -0.31 28.27 20.84
CA LEU A 452 1.12 28.07 20.67
C LEU A 452 1.55 28.72 19.36
N ASP A 453 2.21 29.87 19.48
CA ASP A 453 2.97 30.43 18.36
C ASP A 453 4.45 30.05 18.50
N TRP A 454 4.97 29.48 17.42
CA TRP A 454 6.27 28.85 17.31
C TRP A 454 7.33 29.93 17.11
N SER A 455 6.92 31.10 16.61
CA SER A 455 7.76 32.29 16.48
C SER A 455 8.08 32.95 17.81
N ASP A 456 7.33 32.63 18.87
CA ASP A 456 7.44 33.28 20.17
C ASP A 456 8.37 32.52 21.13
N ALA A 457 9.19 31.61 20.60
CA ALA A 457 10.19 30.91 21.37
C ALA A 457 11.18 31.91 22.01
N PRO A 458 11.58 31.73 23.27
CA PRO A 458 12.68 32.51 23.83
C PRO A 458 13.92 32.31 22.96
N GLU A 459 14.70 33.37 22.73
CA GLU A 459 15.97 33.29 22.00
C GLU A 459 16.82 32.17 22.61
N VAL A 460 16.86 31.02 21.93
CA VAL A 460 17.85 29.99 22.21
C VAL A 460 19.11 30.50 21.53
N GLU A 461 20.14 30.84 22.31
CA GLU A 461 21.49 31.06 21.77
C GLU A 461 21.92 29.77 21.08
N VAL A 462 21.65 29.68 19.77
CA VAL A 462 22.20 28.64 18.92
C VAL A 462 23.66 29.02 18.73
N ALA A 463 24.57 28.27 19.37
CA ALA A 463 26.00 28.43 19.12
C ALA A 463 26.22 28.38 17.59
N PRO A 464 26.98 29.33 17.00
CA PRO A 464 27.19 29.36 15.57
C PRO A 464 27.76 28.01 15.12
N LEU A 465 27.15 27.45 14.07
CA LEU A 465 27.69 26.30 13.36
C LEU A 465 29.11 26.66 12.92
N GLU A 466 30.12 26.13 13.61
CA GLU A 466 31.48 26.12 13.08
C GLU A 466 31.42 25.38 11.75
N GLU A 467 31.74 26.09 10.66
CA GLU A 467 31.97 25.51 9.35
C GLU A 467 33.10 24.49 9.50
N ALA A 468 32.74 23.21 9.60
CA ALA A 468 33.70 22.11 9.55
C ALA A 468 34.18 21.97 8.10
N GLU A 469 35.43 22.40 7.86
CA GLU A 469 36.25 22.04 6.68
C GLU A 469 36.54 20.53 6.61
#